data_AF-A0A970C531-F1
#
_entry.id   AF-A0A970C531-F1
#
_cell.length_a   1.000
_cell.length_b   1.000
_cell.length_c   1.000
_cell.angle_alpha   90.00
_cell.angle_beta   90.00
_cell.angle_gamma   90.00
#
_symmetry.space_group_name_H-M   'P 1'
#
loop_
_entity.id
_entity.type
_entity.pdbx_description
1 polymer ?
#
loop_
_entity_poly.entity_id
_entity_poly.type
_entity_poly.pdbx_seq_one_letter_code
_entity_poly.pdbx_strand_id
1 'polypeptide(L)'
;MKPRFVFLVLLATSLLIALSTTRAGASGDRRLPLREYRDKMKAGWVGQIVGVAWGAPTEFKWQDQIIPADKMPVWKPGMINDAFGQDDLYVEMTFLPAR
;
A
#
# COMPACT_ATOMS: atom_id res chain seq x y z
N MET A 1 -26.97 39.73 -16.47
CA MET A 1 -27.44 38.39 -16.91
C MET A 1 -28.43 37.85 -15.90
N LYS A 2 -29.52 37.21 -16.32
CA LYS A 2 -30.56 36.71 -15.38
C LYS A 2 -29.98 35.56 -14.52
N PRO A 3 -30.24 35.51 -13.20
CA PRO A 3 -29.63 34.51 -12.30
C PRO A 3 -29.93 33.06 -12.69
N ARG A 4 -31.08 32.83 -13.34
CA ARG A 4 -31.47 31.53 -13.92
C ARG A 4 -30.54 31.05 -15.04
N PHE A 5 -30.00 31.98 -15.84
CA PHE A 5 -29.07 31.66 -16.92
C PHE A 5 -27.70 31.24 -16.38
N VAL A 6 -27.20 31.93 -15.34
CA VAL A 6 -25.94 31.57 -14.67
C VAL A 6 -26.04 30.20 -14.00
N PHE A 7 -27.16 29.93 -13.33
CA PHE A 7 -27.40 28.64 -12.68
C PHE A 7 -27.46 27.47 -13.68
N LEU A 8 -28.12 27.66 -14.83
CA LEU A 8 -28.19 26.66 -15.90
C LEU A 8 -26.82 26.38 -16.52
N VAL A 9 -26.00 27.42 -16.73
CA VAL A 9 -24.63 27.24 -17.23
C VAL A 9 -23.80 26.46 -16.22
N LEU A 10 -23.81 26.83 -14.93
CA LEU A 10 -23.04 26.12 -13.90
C LEU A 10 -23.46 24.64 -13.75
N LEU A 11 -24.75 24.35 -13.84
CA LEU A 11 -25.28 22.99 -13.80
C LEU A 11 -24.87 22.17 -15.04
N ALA A 12 -24.86 22.79 -16.23
CA ALA A 12 -24.40 22.14 -17.45
C ALA A 12 -22.89 21.84 -17.38
N THR A 13 -22.08 22.76 -16.86
CA THR A 13 -20.64 22.57 -16.72
C THR A 13 -20.30 21.48 -15.69
N SER A 14 -21.01 21.42 -14.56
CA SER A 14 -20.80 20.37 -13.56
C SER A 14 -21.20 18.98 -14.08
N LEU A 15 -22.27 18.91 -14.88
CA LEU A 15 -22.69 17.67 -15.53
C LEU A 15 -21.67 17.19 -16.59
N LEU A 16 -21.08 18.11 -17.35
CA LEU A 16 -20.02 17.81 -18.33
C LEU A 16 -18.72 17.32 -17.67
N ILE A 17 -18.34 17.91 -16.52
CA ILE A 17 -17.18 17.47 -15.74
C ILE A 17 -17.42 16.07 -15.17
N ALA A 18 -18.62 15.81 -14.63
CA ALA A 18 -18.99 14.47 -14.14
C ALA A 18 -18.94 13.42 -15.26
N LEU A 19 -19.41 13.74 -16.46
CA LEU A 19 -19.38 12.84 -17.63
C LEU A 19 -17.98 12.55 -18.17
N SER A 20 -17.00 13.41 -17.87
CA SER A 20 -15.61 13.28 -18.35
C SER A 20 -14.74 12.36 -17.48
N THR A 21 -15.25 11.90 -16.32
CA THR A 21 -14.45 11.14 -15.33
C THR A 21 -14.56 9.62 -15.44
N THR A 22 -15.35 9.08 -16.37
CA THR A 22 -15.49 7.62 -16.55
C THR A 22 -14.58 7.10 -17.66
N ARG A 23 -13.26 7.15 -17.43
CA ARG A 23 -12.34 6.15 -18.01
C ARG A 23 -11.82 5.26 -16.90
N ALA A 24 -12.70 4.40 -16.39
CA ALA A 24 -12.25 3.13 -15.83
C ALA A 24 -11.76 2.29 -17.00
N GLY A 25 -10.50 2.49 -17.40
CA GLY A 25 -9.82 1.56 -18.28
C GLY A 25 -9.84 0.22 -17.58
N ALA A 26 -10.66 -0.72 -18.06
CA ALA A 26 -10.62 -2.10 -17.62
C ALA A 26 -9.17 -2.56 -17.80
N SER A 27 -8.46 -2.67 -16.68
CA SER A 27 -7.08 -3.11 -16.66
C SER A 27 -7.13 -4.59 -16.98
N GLY A 28 -6.98 -4.96 -18.25
CA GLY A 28 -6.87 -6.35 -18.64
C GLY A 28 -5.71 -7.02 -17.88
N ASP A 29 -5.77 -8.34 -17.76
CA ASP A 29 -4.75 -9.11 -17.06
C ASP A 29 -3.35 -8.78 -17.60
N ARG A 30 -2.44 -8.44 -16.69
CA ARG A 30 -1.03 -8.22 -17.03
C ARG A 30 -0.28 -9.53 -16.93
N ARG A 31 0.21 -10.03 -18.06
CA ARG A 31 1.12 -11.18 -18.08
C ARG A 31 2.51 -10.74 -17.62
N LEU A 32 3.06 -11.45 -16.65
CA LEU A 32 4.43 -11.26 -16.16
C LEU A 32 5.27 -12.48 -16.54
N PRO A 33 6.52 -12.29 -16.99
CA PRO A 33 7.49 -13.37 -17.05
C PRO A 33 7.64 -14.01 -15.67
N LEU A 34 7.71 -15.34 -15.60
CA LEU A 34 7.82 -16.05 -14.32
C LEU A 34 8.99 -15.55 -13.46
N ARG A 35 10.12 -15.20 -14.09
CA ARG A 35 11.28 -14.61 -13.41
C ARG A 35 10.92 -13.31 -12.70
N GLU A 36 10.20 -12.43 -13.38
CA GLU A 36 9.79 -11.13 -12.81
C GLU A 36 8.75 -11.33 -11.71
N TYR A 37 7.79 -12.23 -11.89
CA TYR A 37 6.83 -12.58 -10.85
C TYR A 37 7.53 -13.06 -9.56
N ARG A 38 8.49 -13.99 -9.68
CA ARG A 38 9.26 -14.49 -8.54
C ARG A 38 10.10 -13.41 -7.86
N ASP A 39 10.70 -12.53 -8.64
CA ASP A 39 11.47 -11.38 -8.12
C ASP A 39 10.58 -10.46 -7.27
N LYS A 40 9.39 -10.11 -7.79
CA LYS A 40 8.41 -9.31 -7.05
C LYS A 40 7.90 -10.01 -5.78
N MET A 41 7.66 -11.32 -5.83
CA MET A 41 7.25 -12.09 -4.64
C MET A 41 8.32 -12.08 -3.56
N LYS A 42 9.60 -12.27 -3.94
CA LYS A 42 10.73 -12.19 -3.00
C LYS A 42 10.86 -10.79 -2.39
N ALA A 43 10.75 -9.75 -3.22
CA ALA A 43 10.79 -8.37 -2.76
C ALA A 43 9.63 -8.05 -1.81
N GLY A 44 8.42 -8.53 -2.12
CA GLY A 44 7.25 -8.39 -1.25
C GLY A 44 7.47 -9.05 0.11
N TRP A 45 8.02 -10.27 0.12
CA TRP A 45 8.31 -10.98 1.36
C TRP A 45 9.37 -10.27 2.21
N VAL A 46 10.48 -9.81 1.59
CA VAL A 46 11.49 -9.02 2.29
C VAL A 46 10.90 -7.72 2.84
N GLY A 47 10.04 -7.04 2.06
CA GLY A 47 9.35 -5.83 2.50
C GLY A 47 8.48 -6.06 3.73
N GLN A 48 7.71 -7.16 3.76
CA GLN A 48 6.89 -7.54 4.90
C GLN A 48 7.74 -7.82 6.14
N ILE A 49 8.82 -8.60 5.99
CA ILE A 49 9.74 -8.89 7.09
C ILE A 49 10.32 -7.60 7.69
N VAL A 50 10.79 -6.68 6.84
CA VAL A 50 11.32 -5.38 7.28
C VAL A 50 10.24 -4.57 8.00
N GLY A 51 9.03 -4.50 7.46
CA GLY A 51 7.92 -3.76 8.05
C GLY A 51 7.55 -4.27 9.44
N VAL A 52 7.38 -5.59 9.58
CA VAL A 52 7.04 -6.24 10.86
C VAL A 52 8.16 -6.06 11.87
N ALA A 53 9.40 -6.41 11.52
CA ALA A 53 10.53 -6.32 12.44
C ALA A 53 10.82 -4.88 12.89
N TRP A 54 10.61 -3.90 12.00
CA TRP A 54 10.81 -2.50 12.34
C TRP A 54 9.67 -1.92 13.20
N GLY A 55 8.44 -2.37 12.96
CA GLY A 55 7.23 -1.94 13.67
C GLY A 55 7.06 -2.59 15.04
N ALA A 56 7.45 -3.85 15.21
CA ALA A 56 7.25 -4.63 16.44
C ALA A 56 7.72 -3.93 17.73
N PRO A 57 8.87 -3.23 17.78
CA PRO A 57 9.27 -2.49 18.98
C PRO A 57 8.33 -1.33 19.37
N THR A 58 7.43 -0.90 18.50
CA THR A 58 6.48 0.20 18.73
C THR A 58 5.04 -0.27 18.93
N GLU A 59 4.80 -1.56 18.76
CA GLU A 59 3.48 -2.16 18.82
C GLU A 59 2.76 -1.83 20.13
N PHE A 60 1.52 -1.33 20.00
CA PHE A 60 0.65 -0.89 21.11
C PHE A 60 1.20 0.22 22.02
N LYS A 61 2.34 0.87 21.71
CA LYS A 61 2.94 1.92 22.56
C LYS A 61 2.38 3.33 22.30
N TRP A 62 1.78 3.55 21.13
CA TRP A 62 1.31 4.87 20.68
C TRP A 62 -0.15 4.80 20.23
N GLN A 63 -1.05 4.51 21.16
CA GLN A 63 -2.49 4.39 20.88
C GLN A 63 -3.11 5.76 20.60
N ASP A 64 -3.90 5.86 19.54
CA ASP A 64 -4.59 7.09 19.09
C ASP A 64 -3.66 8.29 18.82
N GLN A 65 -2.40 8.02 18.48
CA GLN A 65 -1.42 9.07 18.16
C GLN A 65 -0.38 8.58 17.16
N ILE A 66 0.19 9.52 16.40
CA ILE A 66 1.32 9.24 15.50
C ILE A 66 2.59 9.12 16.34
N ILE A 67 3.42 8.11 16.06
CA ILE A 67 4.74 7.96 16.68
C ILE A 67 5.61 9.17 16.31
N PRO A 68 6.14 9.94 17.28
CA PRO A 68 7.09 11.00 17.01
C PRO A 68 8.32 10.48 16.27
N ALA A 69 8.82 11.24 15.30
CA ALA A 69 9.91 10.79 14.43
C ALA A 69 11.20 10.44 15.19
N ASP A 70 11.48 11.12 16.31
CA ASP A 70 12.63 10.84 17.19
C ASP A 70 12.45 9.59 18.06
N LYS A 71 11.23 9.05 18.13
CA LYS A 71 10.88 7.83 18.87
C LYS A 71 10.74 6.61 17.98
N MET A 72 10.75 6.78 16.66
CA MET A 72 10.82 5.67 15.73
C MET A 72 12.15 4.93 15.89
N PRO A 73 12.16 3.59 15.97
CA PRO A 73 13.39 2.82 16.01
C PRO A 73 14.26 3.14 14.78
N VAL A 74 15.57 3.17 14.94
CA VAL A 74 16.48 3.24 13.79
C VAL A 74 16.61 1.85 13.20
N TRP A 75 16.28 1.70 11.91
CA TRP A 75 16.47 0.43 11.21
C TRP A 75 17.94 -0.02 11.28
N LYS A 76 18.15 -1.30 11.60
CA LYS A 76 19.45 -1.96 11.51
C LYS A 76 19.28 -3.24 10.70
N PRO A 77 20.21 -3.58 9.80
CA PRO A 77 20.10 -4.81 9.01
C PRO A 77 19.89 -6.09 9.84
N GLY A 78 20.43 -6.14 11.07
CA GLY A 78 20.24 -7.28 11.98
C GLY A 78 18.80 -7.50 12.46
N MET A 79 17.94 -6.46 12.43
CA MET A 79 16.53 -6.56 12.81
C MET A 79 15.75 -7.51 11.90
N ILE A 80 16.25 -7.79 10.70
CA ILE A 80 15.65 -8.79 9.80
C ILE A 80 15.48 -10.17 10.47
N ASN A 81 16.31 -10.48 11.47
CA ASN A 81 16.24 -11.75 12.22
C ASN A 81 15.18 -11.75 13.32
N ASP A 82 14.62 -10.59 13.69
CA ASP A 82 13.53 -10.51 14.67
C ASP A 82 12.20 -11.05 14.10
N ALA A 83 12.20 -11.41 12.81
CA ALA A 83 11.10 -12.00 12.07
C ALA A 83 10.68 -13.41 12.53
N PHE A 84 11.63 -14.22 13.05
CA PHE A 84 11.37 -15.64 13.33
C PHE A 84 10.34 -15.88 14.46
N GLY A 85 10.08 -14.88 15.29
CA GLY A 85 9.13 -14.95 16.40
C GLY A 85 7.82 -14.20 16.17
N GLN A 86 7.59 -13.67 14.98
CA GLN A 86 6.44 -12.80 14.68
C GLN A 86 5.28 -13.61 14.10
N ASP A 87 4.09 -13.39 14.65
CA ASP A 87 2.87 -14.01 14.16
C ASP A 87 2.40 -13.38 12.83
N ASP A 88 2.77 -12.15 12.53
CA ASP A 88 2.46 -11.51 11.24
C ASP A 88 3.11 -12.17 10.00
N LEU A 89 4.02 -13.15 10.18
CA LEU A 89 4.88 -13.68 9.11
C LEU A 89 4.69 -15.19 8.83
N TYR A 90 3.87 -15.92 9.59
CA TYR A 90 3.81 -17.39 9.47
C TYR A 90 3.04 -17.90 8.23
N VAL A 91 2.10 -17.13 7.69
CA VAL A 91 1.24 -17.59 6.58
C VAL A 91 2.01 -17.62 5.26
N GLU A 92 2.85 -16.61 5.04
CA GLU A 92 3.46 -16.36 3.73
C GLU A 92 4.69 -17.22 3.44
N MET A 93 5.25 -17.87 4.46
CA MET A 93 6.39 -18.80 4.33
C MET A 93 6.12 -19.96 3.35
N THR A 94 4.86 -20.22 3.00
CA THR A 94 4.44 -21.32 2.12
C THR A 94 4.34 -20.93 0.64
N PHE A 95 4.32 -19.63 0.29
CA PHE A 95 4.03 -19.18 -1.08
C PHE A 95 5.22 -19.29 -2.05
N LEU A 96 6.45 -19.38 -1.53
CA LEU A 96 7.65 -19.52 -2.35
C LEU A 96 8.32 -20.87 -2.05
N PRO A 97 8.19 -21.87 -2.94
CA PRO A 97 8.92 -23.12 -2.79
C PRO A 97 10.43 -22.85 -2.86
N ALA A 98 11.20 -23.56 -2.05
CA ALA A 98 12.67 -23.43 -1.97
C ALA A 98 13.44 -23.94 -3.20
N ARG A 99 12.76 -24.17 -4.34
CA ARG A 99 13.31 -24.79 -5.56
C ARG A 99 13.29 -23.86 -6.75
#